data_AF-A0A143ZN48-F1
#
_entry.id   AF-A0A143ZN48-F1
#
_cell.length_a   1.000
_cell.length_b   1.000
_cell.length_c   1.000
_cell.angle_alpha   90.00
_cell.angle_beta   90.00
_cell.angle_gamma   90.00
#
_symmetry.space_group_name_H-M   'P 1'
#
loop_
_entity.id
_entity.type
_entity.pdbx_description
1 polymer ?
#
loop_
_entity_poly.entity_id
_entity_poly.type
_entity_poly.pdbx_seq_one_letter_code
_entity_poly.pdbx_strand_id
1 'polypeptide(L)'
;MSNSLRSAAVPSRIIQVPQSISVEAQAALSRLVAEDGSPINARFEMPSPEDFSGWMMMKAAVDAHYAAAAKDLAGSLQSTVKTIVVEQATIHVATPHGAFHERGALIDLHGGALVFGGGEACLVSARRQAHQHAVRCYGVDYRMPPEHPYPAALDDCLATYRHVLAGHSPDKVIILGRSAGGNLATAMLLRARDEGMPMPGRLVLLSPQADLTESGDSIQTNQMIDLVLPRPLRSNNLLYAGGADLSDPYLSPLFGDLAGFPPTFLQTGTRDLFLSNTVRMHRALRKAGVETELHVFEAMPHGGFMGGTPEDQELEAEIHRFVMANWN
;
A
#
# COMPACT_ATOMS: atom_id res chain seq x y z
N MET A 1 -0.89 -25.12 30.50
CA MET A 1 -1.24 -26.29 29.66
C MET A 1 -1.16 -25.84 28.21
N SER A 2 -0.21 -26.38 27.45
CA SER A 2 -0.06 -26.06 26.02
C SER A 2 -1.26 -26.64 25.27
N ASN A 3 -2.19 -25.77 24.88
CA ASN A 3 -3.32 -26.16 24.05
C ASN A 3 -2.80 -26.22 22.60
N SER A 4 -2.20 -27.35 22.22
CA SER A 4 -1.85 -27.63 20.83
C SER A 4 -3.17 -27.72 20.05
N LEU A 5 -3.53 -26.61 19.39
CA LEU A 5 -4.60 -26.61 18.42
C LEU A 5 -4.21 -27.56 17.28
N ARG A 6 -5.18 -28.32 16.77
CA ARG A 6 -4.99 -29.18 15.59
C ARG A 6 -5.06 -28.30 14.34
N SER A 7 -4.08 -28.42 13.44
CA SER A 7 -4.02 -27.68 12.18
C SER A 7 -4.27 -28.58 10.98
N ALA A 8 -4.64 -27.99 9.84
CA ALA A 8 -4.80 -28.71 8.58
C ALA A 8 -3.43 -29.03 7.95
N ALA A 9 -3.27 -30.24 7.40
CA ALA A 9 -2.14 -30.60 6.57
C ALA A 9 -2.51 -30.40 5.08
N VAL A 10 -1.71 -29.63 4.35
CA VAL A 10 -1.94 -29.32 2.93
C VAL A 10 -0.91 -30.07 2.07
N PRO A 11 -1.32 -30.99 1.17
CA PRO A 11 -0.41 -31.65 0.24
C PRO A 11 0.20 -30.67 -0.78
N SER A 12 1.43 -30.93 -1.22
CA SER A 12 2.08 -30.17 -2.29
C SER A 12 1.35 -30.33 -3.62
N ARG A 13 1.11 -29.23 -4.32
CA ARG A 13 0.41 -29.17 -5.61
C ARG A 13 0.75 -27.90 -6.38
N ILE A 14 0.68 -27.97 -7.71
CA ILE A 14 0.78 -26.78 -8.58
C ILE A 14 -0.60 -26.15 -8.69
N ILE A 15 -0.70 -24.86 -8.33
CA ILE A 15 -1.93 -24.09 -8.47
C ILE A 15 -1.95 -23.42 -9.85
N GLN A 16 -2.71 -24.00 -10.77
CA GLN A 16 -2.81 -23.51 -12.15
C GLN A 16 -3.37 -22.09 -12.21
N VAL A 17 -2.91 -21.30 -13.19
CA VAL A 17 -3.55 -20.03 -13.54
C VAL A 17 -5.00 -20.31 -13.96
N PRO A 18 -6.01 -19.63 -13.40
CA PRO A 18 -7.39 -19.97 -13.69
C PRO A 18 -7.86 -19.37 -15.01
N GLN A 19 -8.82 -20.02 -15.65
CA GLN A 19 -9.43 -19.55 -16.91
C GLN A 19 -10.50 -18.47 -16.69
N SER A 20 -10.84 -18.15 -15.44
CA SER A 20 -11.86 -17.17 -15.07
C SER A 20 -11.37 -15.72 -15.12
N ILE A 21 -10.08 -15.49 -15.39
CA ILE A 21 -9.46 -14.17 -15.57
C ILE A 21 -9.09 -13.94 -17.04
N SER A 22 -8.88 -12.69 -17.41
CA SER A 22 -8.49 -12.27 -18.77
C SER A 22 -7.19 -12.93 -19.24
N VAL A 23 -7.03 -13.08 -20.55
CA VAL A 23 -5.81 -13.67 -21.13
C VAL A 23 -4.58 -12.81 -20.82
N GLU A 24 -4.77 -11.50 -20.68
CA GLU A 24 -3.77 -10.52 -20.29
C GLU A 24 -3.30 -10.74 -18.84
N ALA A 25 -4.24 -10.94 -17.91
CA ALA A 25 -3.94 -11.28 -16.52
C ALA A 25 -3.26 -12.65 -16.40
N GLN A 26 -3.70 -13.65 -17.19
CA GLN A 26 -3.04 -14.96 -17.25
C GLN A 26 -1.58 -14.83 -17.73
N ALA A 27 -1.35 -14.02 -18.77
CA ALA A 27 -0.02 -13.74 -19.29
C ALA A 27 0.84 -12.96 -18.28
N ALA A 28 0.25 -12.02 -17.54
CA ALA A 28 0.94 -11.29 -16.48
C ALA A 28 1.42 -12.21 -15.36
N LEU A 29 0.56 -13.10 -14.85
CA LEU A 29 0.97 -14.10 -13.86
C LEU A 29 2.05 -15.02 -14.40
N SER A 30 1.92 -15.49 -15.65
CA SER A 30 2.88 -16.41 -16.25
C SER A 30 4.29 -15.82 -16.37
N ARG A 31 4.41 -14.50 -16.57
CA ARG A 31 5.73 -13.81 -16.61
C ARG A 31 6.44 -13.77 -15.26
N LEU A 32 5.74 -14.01 -14.16
CA LEU A 32 6.29 -13.98 -12.79
C LEU A 32 6.70 -15.37 -12.29
N VAL A 33 6.60 -16.40 -13.13
CA VAL A 33 6.92 -17.79 -12.79
C VAL A 33 8.10 -18.27 -13.62
N ALA A 34 9.05 -18.95 -12.98
CA ALA A 34 10.19 -19.57 -13.64
C ALA A 34 9.81 -20.91 -14.31
N GLU A 35 10.72 -21.47 -15.13
CA GLU A 35 10.50 -22.75 -15.82
C GLU A 35 10.20 -23.92 -14.86
N ASP A 36 10.73 -23.88 -13.63
CA ASP A 36 10.49 -24.88 -12.59
C ASP A 36 9.18 -24.67 -11.82
N GLY A 37 8.40 -23.65 -12.17
CA GLY A 37 7.14 -23.29 -11.51
C GLY A 37 7.28 -22.41 -10.26
N SER A 38 8.50 -22.02 -9.88
CA SER A 38 8.72 -21.13 -8.74
C SER A 38 8.44 -19.66 -9.08
N PRO A 39 7.88 -18.85 -8.16
CA PRO A 39 7.82 -17.40 -8.33
C PRO A 39 9.22 -16.83 -8.48
N ILE A 40 9.43 -15.98 -9.50
CA ILE A 40 10.74 -15.36 -9.76
C ILE A 40 11.20 -14.54 -8.55
N ASN A 41 10.27 -13.82 -7.90
CA ASN A 41 10.57 -13.01 -6.72
C ASN A 41 11.04 -13.83 -5.51
N ALA A 42 10.77 -15.14 -5.47
CA ALA A 42 11.20 -15.99 -4.36
C ALA A 42 12.72 -16.25 -4.36
N ARG A 43 13.42 -15.84 -5.43
CA ARG A 43 14.89 -15.93 -5.56
C ARG A 43 15.61 -14.81 -4.80
N PHE A 44 14.91 -13.73 -4.45
CA PHE A 44 15.48 -12.63 -3.69
C PHE A 44 15.25 -12.87 -2.19
N GLU A 45 16.34 -13.02 -1.45
CA GLU A 45 16.29 -13.12 0.01
C GLU A 45 16.49 -11.75 0.65
N MET A 46 15.68 -11.43 1.64
CA MET A 46 15.82 -10.19 2.39
C MET A 46 17.01 -10.31 3.35
N PRO A 47 17.84 -9.27 3.49
CA PRO A 47 18.90 -9.23 4.51
C PRO A 47 18.32 -9.40 5.93
N SER A 48 19.13 -9.78 6.91
CA SER A 48 18.68 -9.73 8.31
C SER A 48 18.45 -8.28 8.73
N PRO A 49 17.58 -8.00 9.73
CA PRO A 49 17.31 -6.63 10.16
C PRO A 49 18.57 -5.86 10.62
N GLU A 50 19.60 -6.58 11.08
CA GLU A 50 20.87 -5.99 11.56
C GLU A 50 21.87 -5.73 10.43
N ASP A 51 21.66 -6.27 9.23
CA ASP A 51 22.57 -6.13 8.09
C ASP A 51 22.33 -4.80 7.34
N PHE A 52 22.81 -3.71 7.93
CA PHE A 52 22.69 -2.37 7.36
C PHE A 52 23.21 -2.30 5.92
N SER A 53 24.39 -2.87 5.66
CA SER A 53 25.02 -2.82 4.33
C SER A 53 24.22 -3.62 3.29
N GLY A 54 23.73 -4.81 3.66
CA GLY A 54 22.85 -5.60 2.81
C GLY A 54 21.57 -4.87 2.45
N TRP A 55 20.95 -4.19 3.42
CA TRP A 55 19.75 -3.37 3.16
C TRP A 55 20.05 -2.20 2.23
N MET A 56 21.14 -1.47 2.44
CA MET A 56 21.51 -0.36 1.55
C MET A 56 21.76 -0.82 0.11
N MET A 57 22.42 -1.97 -0.08
CA MET A 57 22.62 -2.57 -1.40
C MET A 57 21.29 -2.98 -2.05
N MET A 58 20.39 -3.62 -1.28
CA MET A 58 19.07 -4.02 -1.77
C MET A 58 18.23 -2.82 -2.17
N LYS A 59 18.18 -1.77 -1.32
CA LYS A 59 17.46 -0.52 -1.60
C LYS A 59 17.94 0.11 -2.90
N ALA A 60 19.25 0.26 -3.08
CA ALA A 60 19.81 0.80 -4.31
C ALA A 60 19.40 0.01 -5.57
N ALA A 61 19.36 -1.32 -5.48
CA ALA A 61 18.95 -2.17 -6.60
C ALA A 61 17.45 -2.04 -6.91
N VAL A 62 16.60 -2.05 -5.88
CA VAL A 62 15.14 -1.90 -6.01
C VAL A 62 14.78 -0.50 -6.53
N ASP A 63 15.40 0.55 -6.00
CA ASP A 63 15.16 1.93 -6.43
C ASP A 63 15.54 2.14 -7.90
N ALA A 64 16.67 1.56 -8.34
CA ALA A 64 17.07 1.60 -9.75
C ALA A 64 16.04 0.91 -10.66
N HIS A 65 15.50 -0.24 -10.24
CA HIS A 65 14.47 -0.96 -10.97
C HIS A 65 13.16 -0.16 -11.04
N TYR A 66 12.69 0.38 -9.91
CA TYR A 66 11.46 1.17 -9.85
C TYR A 66 11.60 2.48 -10.63
N ALA A 67 12.73 3.17 -10.55
CA ALA A 67 12.97 4.39 -11.31
C ALA A 67 12.96 4.13 -12.83
N ALA A 68 13.46 2.98 -13.28
CA ALA A 68 13.37 2.60 -14.69
C ALA A 68 11.92 2.41 -15.14
N ALA A 69 11.13 1.64 -14.39
CA ALA A 69 9.70 1.43 -14.70
C ALA A 69 8.88 2.73 -14.63
N ALA A 70 9.20 3.62 -13.68
CA ALA A 70 8.53 4.91 -13.51
C ALA A 70 8.77 5.86 -14.70
N LYS A 71 9.98 5.87 -15.27
CA LYS A 71 10.32 6.72 -16.43
C LYS A 71 9.47 6.40 -17.66
N ASP A 72 9.18 5.14 -17.90
CA ASP A 72 8.36 4.71 -19.03
C ASP A 72 6.92 5.26 -18.94
N LEU A 73 6.40 5.44 -17.71
CA LEU A 73 5.08 6.00 -17.47
C LEU A 73 5.05 7.53 -17.55
N ALA A 74 6.11 8.20 -17.06
CA ALA A 74 6.16 9.64 -16.83
C ALA A 74 5.94 10.49 -18.09
N GLY A 75 6.33 9.99 -19.26
CA GLY A 75 6.24 10.72 -20.54
C GLY A 75 4.82 11.02 -21.01
N SER A 76 3.81 10.31 -20.50
CA SER A 76 2.41 10.46 -20.90
C SER A 76 1.55 11.26 -19.89
N LEU A 77 2.09 11.54 -18.70
CA LEU A 77 1.32 12.11 -17.60
C LEU A 77 1.07 13.61 -17.78
N GLN A 78 -0.21 14.01 -17.76
CA GLN A 78 -0.64 15.41 -17.85
C GLN A 78 -0.67 16.08 -16.48
N SER A 79 0.50 16.15 -15.85
CA SER A 79 0.69 16.81 -14.55
C SER A 79 2.11 17.33 -14.37
N THR A 80 2.23 18.43 -13.64
CA THR A 80 3.51 18.97 -13.13
C THR A 80 3.73 18.51 -11.70
N VAL A 81 4.97 18.56 -11.21
CA VAL A 81 5.30 18.23 -9.82
C VAL A 81 6.31 19.20 -9.25
N LYS A 82 6.13 19.57 -7.98
CA LYS A 82 7.09 20.32 -7.18
C LYS A 82 7.35 19.56 -5.89
N THR A 83 8.62 19.35 -5.57
CA THR A 83 9.02 18.80 -4.27
C THR A 83 9.11 19.92 -3.24
N ILE A 84 8.52 19.71 -2.08
CA ILE A 84 8.64 20.56 -0.89
C ILE A 84 9.10 19.72 0.28
N VAL A 85 9.60 20.40 1.32
CA VAL A 85 9.89 19.78 2.62
C VAL A 85 9.00 20.45 3.66
N VAL A 86 8.27 19.65 4.43
CA VAL A 86 7.49 20.10 5.57
C VAL A 86 8.03 19.39 6.80
N GLU A 87 8.57 20.16 7.74
CA GLU A 87 9.34 19.62 8.86
C GLU A 87 10.50 18.75 8.33
N GLN A 88 10.41 17.41 8.49
CA GLN A 88 11.37 16.45 7.93
C GLN A 88 10.81 15.63 6.77
N ALA A 89 9.52 15.81 6.42
CA ALA A 89 8.84 15.07 5.38
C ALA A 89 9.14 15.66 4.00
N THR A 90 9.60 14.81 3.08
CA THR A 90 9.69 15.15 1.65
C THR A 90 8.36 14.87 0.97
N ILE A 91 7.81 15.86 0.27
CA ILE A 91 6.48 15.76 -0.35
C ILE A 91 6.56 16.18 -1.82
N HIS A 92 6.11 15.31 -2.72
CA HIS A 92 5.92 15.59 -4.13
C HIS A 92 4.50 16.11 -4.37
N VAL A 93 4.37 17.43 -4.54
CA VAL A 93 3.09 18.07 -4.84
C VAL A 93 2.87 18.07 -6.33
N ALA A 94 2.08 17.11 -6.82
CA ALA A 94 1.70 17.00 -8.21
C ALA A 94 0.40 17.76 -8.50
N THR A 95 0.40 18.56 -9.55
CA THR A 95 -0.77 19.34 -10.00
C THR A 95 -1.12 18.94 -11.44
N PRO A 96 -2.37 18.50 -11.70
CA PRO A 96 -2.79 18.12 -13.06
C PRO A 96 -2.83 19.33 -13.99
N HIS A 97 -2.69 19.09 -15.28
CA HIS A 97 -2.96 20.10 -16.31
C HIS A 97 -4.47 20.28 -16.50
N GLY A 98 -4.90 21.47 -16.92
CA GLY A 98 -6.31 21.76 -17.21
C GLY A 98 -7.17 22.01 -15.97
N ALA A 99 -8.48 21.84 -16.11
CA ALA A 99 -9.44 22.01 -15.01
C ALA A 99 -9.38 20.83 -14.04
N PHE A 100 -9.39 21.09 -12.74
CA PHE A 100 -9.28 20.08 -11.69
C PHE A 100 -10.04 20.51 -10.43
N HIS A 101 -10.21 19.59 -9.48
CA HIS A 101 -10.89 19.86 -8.21
C HIS A 101 -10.01 20.71 -7.29
N GLU A 102 -10.03 22.03 -7.45
CA GLU A 102 -9.12 22.97 -6.75
C GLU A 102 -9.18 22.88 -5.22
N ARG A 103 -10.37 22.61 -4.67
CA ARG A 103 -10.59 22.45 -3.22
C ARG A 103 -10.29 21.03 -2.72
N GLY A 104 -10.18 20.06 -3.63
CA GLY A 104 -9.85 18.68 -3.30
C GLY A 104 -8.35 18.46 -3.14
N ALA A 105 -7.98 17.48 -2.33
CA ALA A 105 -6.62 17.00 -2.21
C ALA A 105 -6.60 15.48 -2.06
N LEU A 106 -5.59 14.84 -2.65
CA LEU A 106 -5.28 13.43 -2.45
C LEU A 106 -3.89 13.32 -1.81
N ILE A 107 -3.76 12.59 -0.71
CA ILE A 107 -2.48 12.20 -0.13
C ILE A 107 -2.19 10.77 -0.60
N ASP A 108 -1.07 10.58 -1.28
CA ASP A 108 -0.65 9.28 -1.83
C ASP A 108 0.51 8.73 -1.00
N LEU A 109 0.29 7.58 -0.37
CA LEU A 109 1.29 6.87 0.42
C LEU A 109 1.70 5.60 -0.34
N HIS A 110 2.94 5.58 -0.81
CA HIS A 110 3.46 4.50 -1.64
C HIS A 110 3.61 3.19 -0.85
N GLY A 111 3.60 2.06 -1.56
CA GLY A 111 3.97 0.75 -1.02
C GLY A 111 5.47 0.52 -0.98
N GLY A 112 5.90 -0.74 -0.87
CA GLY A 112 7.33 -1.10 -0.85
C GLY A 112 7.81 -1.63 0.50
N ALA A 113 6.97 -2.42 1.18
CA ALA A 113 7.36 -3.16 2.39
C ALA A 113 7.96 -2.28 3.52
N LEU A 114 7.60 -0.99 3.59
CA LEU A 114 8.10 0.01 4.55
C LEU A 114 9.61 0.32 4.41
N VAL A 115 10.28 -0.17 3.36
CA VAL A 115 11.74 -0.04 3.14
C VAL A 115 12.07 0.54 1.75
N PHE A 116 11.17 0.41 0.79
CA PHE A 116 11.33 0.75 -0.62
C PHE A 116 10.22 1.68 -1.13
N GLY A 117 10.37 2.20 -2.35
CA GLY A 117 9.29 2.86 -3.09
C GLY A 117 9.34 4.40 -3.10
N GLY A 118 10.33 4.98 -2.43
CA GLY A 118 10.56 6.42 -2.39
C GLY A 118 11.12 7.00 -3.70
N GLY A 119 11.59 8.25 -3.63
CA GLY A 119 12.28 8.93 -4.74
C GLY A 119 11.45 9.03 -6.02
N GLU A 120 12.07 8.69 -7.17
CA GLU A 120 11.43 8.85 -8.49
C GLU A 120 10.13 8.05 -8.62
N ALA A 121 10.04 6.87 -7.98
CA ALA A 121 8.83 6.05 -8.01
C ALA A 121 7.66 6.73 -7.30
N CYS A 122 7.90 7.28 -6.10
CA CYS A 122 6.92 8.07 -5.35
C CYS A 122 6.49 9.32 -6.16
N LEU A 123 7.45 10.05 -6.73
CA LEU A 123 7.20 11.23 -7.55
C LEU A 123 6.29 10.93 -8.75
N VAL A 124 6.60 9.89 -9.53
CA VAL A 124 5.80 9.50 -10.69
C VAL A 124 4.42 9.00 -10.27
N SER A 125 4.32 8.28 -9.15
CA SER A 125 3.02 7.90 -8.59
C SER A 125 2.17 9.12 -8.25
N ALA A 126 2.72 10.12 -7.58
CA ALA A 126 2.00 11.35 -7.26
C ALA A 126 1.45 12.03 -8.53
N ARG A 127 2.30 12.11 -9.56
CA ARG A 127 1.91 12.64 -10.88
C ARG A 127 0.79 11.83 -11.54
N ARG A 128 0.84 10.51 -11.42
CA ARG A 128 -0.18 9.60 -11.95
C ARG A 128 -1.52 9.82 -11.25
N GLN A 129 -1.54 9.83 -9.92
CA GLN A 129 -2.77 10.07 -9.16
C GLN A 129 -3.37 11.46 -9.47
N ALA A 130 -2.54 12.48 -9.59
CA ALA A 130 -2.99 13.81 -9.98
C ALA A 130 -3.67 13.82 -11.37
N HIS A 131 -3.03 13.17 -12.35
CA HIS A 131 -3.55 13.04 -13.71
C HIS A 131 -4.86 12.23 -13.74
N GLN A 132 -4.91 11.08 -13.07
CA GLN A 132 -6.05 10.16 -13.11
C GLN A 132 -7.31 10.69 -12.44
N HIS A 133 -7.16 11.48 -11.37
CA HIS A 133 -8.30 11.94 -10.57
C HIS A 133 -8.56 13.44 -10.70
N ALA A 134 -7.84 14.14 -11.59
CA ALA A 134 -7.94 15.59 -11.78
C ALA A 134 -7.98 16.34 -10.43
N VAL A 135 -6.99 16.07 -9.58
CA VAL A 135 -6.88 16.64 -8.23
C VAL A 135 -5.41 16.90 -7.92
N ARG A 136 -5.11 17.87 -7.04
CA ARG A 136 -3.76 17.99 -6.48
C ARG A 136 -3.43 16.75 -5.63
N CYS A 137 -2.30 16.13 -5.93
CA CYS A 137 -1.80 14.97 -5.21
C CYS A 137 -0.55 15.33 -4.40
N TYR A 138 -0.49 14.88 -3.16
CA TYR A 138 0.63 15.01 -2.25
C TYR A 138 1.22 13.62 -2.03
N GLY A 139 2.20 13.26 -2.85
CA GLY A 139 2.95 12.01 -2.67
C GLY A 139 3.96 12.18 -1.55
N VAL A 140 3.88 11.34 -0.52
CA VAL A 140 4.77 11.42 0.64
C VAL A 140 5.96 10.50 0.40
N ASP A 141 7.14 11.08 0.18
CA ASP A 141 8.41 10.36 0.11
C ASP A 141 8.95 10.20 1.54
N TYR A 142 8.26 9.36 2.30
CA TYR A 142 8.49 9.20 3.73
C TYR A 142 9.84 8.54 4.00
N ARG A 143 10.49 8.94 5.09
CA ARG A 143 11.78 8.37 5.50
C ARG A 143 11.63 6.90 5.88
N MET A 144 12.59 6.09 5.45
CA MET A 144 12.56 4.64 5.59
C MET A 144 13.81 4.11 6.30
N PRO A 145 13.73 2.94 6.96
CA PRO A 145 14.89 2.23 7.47
C PRO A 145 15.79 1.70 6.34
N PRO A 146 17.02 1.25 6.64
CA PRO A 146 17.64 1.22 7.97
C PRO A 146 18.03 2.59 8.54
N GLU A 147 18.04 3.65 7.73
CA GLU A 147 18.44 5.00 8.14
C GLU A 147 17.44 5.63 9.12
N HIS A 148 16.16 5.37 8.90
CA HIS A 148 15.06 5.97 9.65
C HIS A 148 13.98 4.95 10.01
N PRO A 149 14.18 4.13 11.06
CA PRO A 149 13.16 3.21 11.55
C PRO A 149 11.96 3.96 12.16
N TYR A 150 10.94 3.20 12.55
CA TYR A 150 9.76 3.69 13.27
C TYR A 150 10.16 4.61 14.44
N PRO A 151 9.50 5.77 14.63
CA PRO A 151 8.27 6.22 13.95
C PRO A 151 8.50 7.18 12.76
N ALA A 152 9.69 7.27 12.16
CA ALA A 152 10.02 8.33 11.19
C ALA A 152 9.02 8.46 10.02
N ALA A 153 8.66 7.35 9.36
CA ALA A 153 7.70 7.36 8.27
C ALA A 153 6.30 7.84 8.71
N LEU A 154 5.86 7.43 9.91
CA LEU A 154 4.57 7.81 10.47
C LEU A 154 4.53 9.30 10.80
N ASP A 155 5.61 9.83 11.38
CA ASP A 155 5.76 11.26 11.66
C ASP A 155 5.72 12.09 10.35
N ASP A 156 6.37 11.63 9.29
CA ASP A 156 6.38 12.31 7.99
C ASP A 156 4.98 12.35 7.35
N CYS A 157 4.25 11.23 7.43
CA CYS A 157 2.86 11.17 6.98
C CYS A 157 1.98 12.16 7.77
N LEU A 158 2.11 12.19 9.10
CA LEU A 158 1.32 13.06 9.96
C LEU A 158 1.64 14.55 9.74
N ALA A 159 2.92 14.91 9.56
CA ALA A 159 3.34 16.26 9.19
C ALA A 159 2.74 16.69 7.84
N THR A 160 2.72 15.78 6.86
CA THR A 160 2.07 16.02 5.57
C THR A 160 0.56 16.22 5.72
N TYR A 161 -0.10 15.41 6.54
CA TYR A 161 -1.54 15.54 6.76
C TYR A 161 -1.90 16.89 7.39
N ARG A 162 -1.16 17.34 8.41
CA ARG A 162 -1.33 18.69 9.00
C ARG A 162 -1.14 19.79 7.96
N HIS A 163 -0.12 19.67 7.11
CA HIS A 163 0.13 20.64 6.03
C HIS A 163 -1.04 20.72 5.04
N VAL A 164 -1.57 19.58 4.60
CA VAL A 164 -2.70 19.53 3.68
C VAL A 164 -3.96 20.14 4.31
N LEU A 165 -4.24 19.84 5.59
CA LEU A 165 -5.38 20.40 6.31
C LEU A 165 -5.31 21.92 6.52
N ALA A 166 -4.12 22.53 6.46
CA ALA A 166 -3.99 23.99 6.52
C ALA A 166 -4.50 24.69 5.25
N GLY A 167 -4.55 23.98 4.12
CA GLY A 167 -5.01 24.51 2.82
C GLY A 167 -6.30 23.91 2.30
N HIS A 168 -6.79 22.83 2.89
CA HIS A 168 -7.95 22.07 2.41
C HIS A 168 -8.91 21.74 3.55
N SER A 169 -10.22 21.81 3.29
CA SER A 169 -11.23 21.32 4.22
C SER A 169 -11.08 19.80 4.42
N PRO A 170 -11.14 19.27 5.65
CA PRO A 170 -10.88 17.85 5.92
C PRO A 170 -11.76 16.90 5.09
N ASP A 171 -13.05 17.22 4.93
CA ASP A 171 -14.01 16.45 4.13
C ASP A 171 -13.70 16.44 2.62
N LYS A 172 -12.79 17.30 2.16
CA LYS A 172 -12.31 17.36 0.77
C LYS A 172 -10.93 16.71 0.58
N VAL A 173 -10.35 16.15 1.63
CA VAL A 173 -9.10 15.38 1.56
C VAL A 173 -9.41 13.89 1.42
N ILE A 174 -8.66 13.21 0.58
CA ILE A 174 -8.67 11.74 0.43
C ILE A 174 -7.27 11.24 0.73
N ILE A 175 -7.17 10.10 1.41
CA ILE A 175 -5.90 9.40 1.61
C ILE A 175 -5.95 8.09 0.84
N LEU A 176 -4.92 7.83 0.05
CA LEU A 176 -4.72 6.57 -0.66
C LEU A 176 -3.42 5.94 -0.18
N GLY A 177 -3.49 4.69 0.24
CA GLY A 177 -2.34 3.91 0.67
C GLY A 177 -2.31 2.55 -0.01
N ARG A 178 -1.14 2.17 -0.53
CA ARG A 178 -0.89 0.85 -1.15
C ARG A 178 0.05 0.03 -0.28
N SER A 179 -0.27 -1.23 0.02
CA SER A 179 0.66 -2.11 0.76
C SER A 179 1.11 -1.47 2.09
N ALA A 180 2.42 -1.25 2.25
CA ALA A 180 3.03 -0.46 3.31
C ALA A 180 2.43 0.95 3.49
N GLY A 181 2.10 1.65 2.41
CA GLY A 181 1.41 2.94 2.48
C GLY A 181 -0.02 2.82 3.00
N GLY A 182 -0.67 1.66 2.83
CA GLY A 182 -1.96 1.36 3.45
C GLY A 182 -1.85 1.16 4.97
N ASN A 183 -0.73 0.61 5.43
CA ASN A 183 -0.38 0.59 6.86
C ASN A 183 -0.24 2.03 7.38
N LEU A 184 0.65 2.81 6.78
CA LEU A 184 0.92 4.19 7.19
C LEU A 184 -0.32 5.08 7.12
N ALA A 185 -1.18 4.92 6.11
CA ALA A 185 -2.44 5.66 6.00
C ALA A 185 -3.33 5.41 7.21
N THR A 186 -3.47 4.14 7.60
CA THR A 186 -4.35 3.75 8.71
C THR A 186 -3.74 4.14 10.06
N ALA A 187 -2.44 3.89 10.26
CA ALA A 187 -1.72 4.27 11.48
C ALA A 187 -1.67 5.79 11.68
N MET A 188 -1.46 6.55 10.59
CA MET A 188 -1.51 8.02 10.62
C MET A 188 -2.89 8.51 11.02
N LEU A 189 -3.97 7.93 10.48
CA LEU A 189 -5.33 8.33 10.86
C LEU A 189 -5.69 7.95 12.30
N LEU A 190 -5.24 6.79 12.78
CA LEU A 190 -5.36 6.43 14.20
C LEU A 190 -4.72 7.52 15.07
N ARG A 191 -3.45 7.84 14.80
CA ARG A 191 -2.71 8.85 15.57
C ARG A 191 -3.30 10.26 15.41
N ALA A 192 -3.72 10.63 14.21
CA ALA A 192 -4.36 11.93 13.95
C ALA A 192 -5.65 12.08 14.78
N ARG A 193 -6.49 11.04 14.84
CA ARG A 193 -7.70 11.05 15.68
C ARG A 193 -7.33 11.20 17.16
N ASP A 194 -6.37 10.42 17.63
CA ASP A 194 -5.97 10.41 19.04
C ASP A 194 -5.33 11.76 19.45
N GLU A 195 -4.74 12.48 18.50
CA GLU A 195 -4.26 13.87 18.64
C GLU A 195 -5.37 14.93 18.40
N GLY A 196 -6.62 14.53 18.18
CA GLY A 196 -7.78 15.43 18.03
C GLY A 196 -7.90 16.10 16.65
N MET A 197 -7.20 15.59 15.63
CA MET A 197 -7.32 16.08 14.26
C MET A 197 -8.61 15.58 13.60
N PRO A 198 -9.21 16.36 12.69
CA PRO A 198 -10.39 15.91 11.94
C PRO A 198 -10.03 14.75 11.00
N MET A 199 -11.01 13.92 10.66
CA MET A 199 -10.85 12.84 9.68
C MET A 199 -10.98 13.37 8.24
N PRO A 200 -10.32 12.73 7.26
CA PRO A 200 -10.47 13.07 5.85
C PRO A 200 -11.86 12.65 5.34
N GLY A 201 -12.23 13.06 4.13
CA GLY A 201 -13.49 12.65 3.51
C GLY A 201 -13.55 11.15 3.19
N ARG A 202 -12.43 10.57 2.72
CA ARG A 202 -12.35 9.16 2.32
C ARG A 202 -10.96 8.56 2.52
N LEU A 203 -10.92 7.23 2.68
CA LEU A 203 -9.71 6.42 2.74
C LEU A 203 -9.74 5.32 1.67
N VAL A 204 -8.65 5.13 0.94
CA VAL A 204 -8.47 4.05 -0.05
C VAL A 204 -7.29 3.20 0.37
N LEU A 205 -7.54 1.92 0.63
CA LEU A 205 -6.54 0.93 1.05
C LEU A 205 -6.43 -0.17 -0.02
N LEU A 206 -5.28 -0.23 -0.68
CA LEU A 206 -5.02 -1.22 -1.73
C LEU A 206 -4.02 -2.25 -1.22
N SER A 207 -4.48 -3.48 -1.00
CA SER A 207 -3.73 -4.57 -0.38
C SER A 207 -2.95 -4.14 0.87
N PRO A 208 -3.60 -3.51 1.88
CA PRO A 208 -2.91 -2.88 3.00
C PRO A 208 -2.14 -3.90 3.85
N GLN A 209 -0.92 -3.54 4.26
CA GLN A 209 -0.14 -4.30 5.24
C GLN A 209 -0.60 -3.98 6.68
N ALA A 210 -1.85 -4.25 7.01
CA ALA A 210 -2.49 -3.78 8.24
C ALA A 210 -1.98 -4.42 9.55
N ASP A 211 -1.30 -5.56 9.48
CA ASP A 211 -0.79 -6.35 10.60
C ASP A 211 0.64 -6.85 10.30
N LEU A 212 1.61 -6.25 10.98
CA LEU A 212 3.04 -6.57 10.87
C LEU A 212 3.45 -7.83 11.64
N THR A 213 2.58 -8.37 12.51
CA THR A 213 2.81 -9.63 13.22
C THR A 213 2.65 -10.86 12.32
N GLU A 214 2.08 -10.66 11.13
CA GLU A 214 1.83 -11.69 10.11
C GLU A 214 0.87 -12.79 10.58
N SER A 215 -0.12 -12.42 11.41
CA SER A 215 -1.02 -13.38 12.05
C SER A 215 -2.20 -13.87 11.18
N GLY A 216 -2.32 -13.39 9.94
CA GLY A 216 -3.43 -13.75 9.04
C GLY A 216 -3.20 -15.04 8.25
N ASP A 217 -4.28 -15.79 7.98
CA ASP A 217 -4.23 -17.09 7.27
C ASP A 217 -3.52 -17.01 5.92
N SER A 218 -3.71 -15.93 5.16
CA SER A 218 -3.13 -15.79 3.81
C SER A 218 -1.61 -15.70 3.80
N ILE A 219 -0.98 -15.34 4.92
CA ILE A 219 0.47 -15.42 5.08
C ILE A 219 0.94 -16.87 4.87
N GLN A 220 0.13 -17.86 5.26
CA GLN A 220 0.41 -19.28 5.07
C GLN A 220 -0.23 -19.83 3.78
N THR A 221 -1.52 -19.55 3.55
CA THR A 221 -2.24 -20.18 2.42
C THR A 221 -1.83 -19.63 1.06
N ASN A 222 -1.38 -18.37 1.00
CA ASN A 222 -0.91 -17.73 -0.23
C ASN A 222 0.62 -17.64 -0.30
N GLN A 223 1.34 -18.22 0.65
CA GLN A 223 2.80 -18.37 0.54
C GLN A 223 3.15 -19.13 -0.74
N MET A 224 4.07 -18.60 -1.53
CA MET A 224 4.45 -19.10 -2.86
C MET A 224 3.33 -19.11 -3.92
N ILE A 225 2.09 -18.72 -3.57
CA ILE A 225 0.97 -18.55 -4.51
C ILE A 225 0.88 -17.11 -4.97
N ASP A 226 1.15 -16.15 -4.07
CA ASP A 226 1.40 -14.77 -4.45
C ASP A 226 2.72 -14.70 -5.22
N LEU A 227 2.67 -14.26 -6.47
CA LEU A 227 3.84 -14.21 -7.34
C LEU A 227 4.66 -12.92 -7.17
N VAL A 228 4.08 -11.91 -6.51
CA VAL A 228 4.72 -10.61 -6.24
C VAL A 228 5.34 -10.63 -4.85
N LEU A 229 4.60 -11.08 -3.84
CA LEU A 229 5.06 -11.30 -2.46
C LEU A 229 5.03 -12.80 -2.09
N PRO A 230 5.96 -13.62 -2.61
CA PRO A 230 5.91 -15.06 -2.42
C PRO A 230 6.22 -15.52 -0.99
N ARG A 231 6.78 -14.65 -0.15
CA ARG A 231 7.18 -14.96 1.22
C ARG A 231 6.74 -13.85 2.19
N PRO A 232 6.55 -14.18 3.48
CA PRO A 232 6.33 -13.18 4.52
C PRO A 232 7.48 -12.16 4.60
N LEU A 233 7.16 -10.96 5.09
CA LEU A 233 8.04 -9.80 5.16
C LEU A 233 8.62 -9.56 6.56
N ARG A 234 8.72 -10.61 7.39
CA ARG A 234 9.19 -10.51 8.78
C ARG A 234 10.48 -9.70 8.94
N SER A 235 11.46 -9.86 8.05
CA SER A 235 12.71 -9.09 8.13
C SER A 235 12.49 -7.59 7.92
N ASN A 236 11.71 -7.21 6.91
CA ASN A 236 11.31 -5.82 6.66
C ASN A 236 10.53 -5.24 7.85
N ASN A 237 9.58 -6.01 8.40
CA ASN A 237 8.74 -5.57 9.52
C ASN A 237 9.58 -5.30 10.76
N LEU A 238 10.53 -6.19 11.07
CA LEU A 238 11.44 -6.02 12.21
C LEU A 238 12.40 -4.85 12.00
N LEU A 239 12.92 -4.69 10.77
CA LEU A 239 13.77 -3.56 10.42
C LEU A 239 13.01 -2.23 10.60
N TYR A 240 11.78 -2.14 10.09
CA TYR A 240 10.93 -0.97 10.24
C TYR A 240 10.62 -0.67 11.70
N ALA A 241 10.23 -1.69 12.48
CA ALA A 241 9.85 -1.51 13.88
C ALA A 241 11.00 -1.00 14.75
N GLY A 242 12.26 -1.23 14.38
CA GLY A 242 13.41 -0.73 15.13
C GLY A 242 13.44 -1.20 16.59
N GLY A 243 12.89 -2.39 16.86
CA GLY A 243 12.76 -2.97 18.21
C GLY A 243 11.44 -2.68 18.94
N ALA A 244 10.54 -1.88 18.36
CA ALA A 244 9.19 -1.71 18.89
C ALA A 244 8.34 -2.98 18.71
N ASP A 245 7.29 -3.12 19.53
CA ASP A 245 6.37 -4.26 19.45
C ASP A 245 5.54 -4.16 18.16
N LEU A 246 5.62 -5.19 17.31
CA LEU A 246 4.84 -5.28 16.08
C LEU A 246 3.33 -5.26 16.33
N SER A 247 2.88 -5.59 17.55
CA SER A 247 1.46 -5.54 17.92
C SER A 247 0.96 -4.14 18.32
N ASP A 248 1.85 -3.16 18.46
CA ASP A 248 1.47 -1.76 18.73
C ASP A 248 0.50 -1.25 17.64
N PRO A 249 -0.64 -0.64 17.99
CA PRO A 249 -1.61 -0.11 17.01
C PRO A 249 -1.06 0.91 16.01
N TYR A 250 0.06 1.58 16.29
CA TYR A 250 0.71 2.48 15.33
C TYR A 250 1.70 1.78 14.40
N LEU A 251 2.01 0.50 14.65
CA LEU A 251 2.74 -0.40 13.76
C LEU A 251 1.79 -1.34 13.02
N SER A 252 0.83 -1.93 13.72
CA SER A 252 -0.22 -2.81 13.20
C SER A 252 -1.60 -2.18 13.46
N PRO A 253 -2.03 -1.23 12.62
CA PRO A 253 -3.28 -0.48 12.81
C PRO A 253 -4.53 -1.36 12.81
N LEU A 254 -4.45 -2.62 12.36
CA LEU A 254 -5.52 -3.59 12.55
C LEU A 254 -5.92 -3.80 14.03
N PHE A 255 -5.01 -3.59 14.97
CA PHE A 255 -5.25 -3.76 16.40
C PHE A 255 -5.71 -2.49 17.12
N GLY A 256 -5.83 -1.36 16.39
CA GLY A 256 -6.33 -0.10 16.93
C GLY A 256 -7.85 -0.03 17.03
N ASP A 257 -8.35 0.94 17.78
CA ASP A 257 -9.75 1.35 17.71
C ASP A 257 -9.98 2.11 16.40
N LEU A 258 -10.88 1.65 15.54
CA LEU A 258 -11.18 2.27 14.25
C LEU A 258 -12.47 3.09 14.26
N ALA A 259 -13.07 3.33 15.43
CA ALA A 259 -14.25 4.19 15.56
C ALA A 259 -13.96 5.60 15.01
N GLY A 260 -14.91 6.11 14.23
CA GLY A 260 -14.83 7.43 13.62
C GLY A 260 -14.02 7.50 12.32
N PHE A 261 -13.45 6.39 11.82
CA PHE A 261 -12.75 6.37 10.54
C PHE A 261 -13.67 6.78 9.37
N PRO A 262 -13.09 7.37 8.30
CA PRO A 262 -13.85 7.80 7.14
C PRO A 262 -14.38 6.61 6.32
N PRO A 263 -15.37 6.83 5.42
CA PRO A 263 -15.72 5.84 4.41
C PRO A 263 -14.46 5.28 3.73
N THR A 264 -14.34 3.95 3.72
CA THR A 264 -13.09 3.27 3.33
C THR A 264 -13.30 2.28 2.19
N PHE A 265 -12.56 2.47 1.10
CA PHE A 265 -12.44 1.50 0.02
C PHE A 265 -11.27 0.55 0.33
N LEU A 266 -11.49 -0.76 0.20
CA LEU A 266 -10.47 -1.78 0.38
C LEU A 266 -10.42 -2.67 -0.86
N GLN A 267 -9.21 -2.98 -1.33
CA GLN A 267 -8.99 -3.95 -2.40
C GLN A 267 -7.94 -4.99 -2.03
N THR A 268 -8.14 -6.22 -2.50
CA THR A 268 -7.16 -7.31 -2.50
C THR A 268 -7.48 -8.31 -3.63
N GLY A 269 -6.78 -9.43 -3.67
CA GLY A 269 -7.00 -10.51 -4.62
C GLY A 269 -7.01 -11.88 -3.95
N THR A 270 -7.57 -12.90 -4.60
CA THR A 270 -7.63 -14.24 -4.00
C THR A 270 -6.25 -14.89 -3.85
N ARG A 271 -5.23 -14.43 -4.58
CA ARG A 271 -3.82 -14.87 -4.48
C ARG A 271 -2.90 -13.87 -3.79
N ASP A 272 -3.45 -12.80 -3.25
CA ASP A 272 -2.69 -11.78 -2.52
C ASP A 272 -2.26 -12.31 -1.15
N LEU A 273 -0.98 -12.20 -0.82
CA LEU A 273 -0.42 -12.55 0.49
C LEU A 273 -1.13 -11.75 1.61
N PHE A 274 -1.60 -10.54 1.31
CA PHE A 274 -2.32 -9.66 2.23
C PHE A 274 -3.85 -9.72 2.11
N LEU A 275 -4.39 -10.77 1.49
CA LEU A 275 -5.84 -11.06 1.53
C LEU A 275 -6.39 -11.01 2.97
N SER A 276 -5.75 -11.71 3.91
CA SER A 276 -6.16 -11.73 5.32
C SER A 276 -6.03 -10.38 6.01
N ASN A 277 -4.99 -9.60 5.69
CA ASN A 277 -4.86 -8.23 6.20
C ASN A 277 -6.07 -7.39 5.79
N THR A 278 -6.41 -7.44 4.51
CA THR A 278 -7.48 -6.65 3.91
C THR A 278 -8.85 -7.04 4.46
N VAL A 279 -9.19 -8.33 4.47
CA VAL A 279 -10.51 -8.78 4.94
C VAL A 279 -10.66 -8.59 6.45
N ARG A 280 -9.59 -8.76 7.25
CA ARG A 280 -9.63 -8.49 8.70
C ARG A 280 -9.81 -7.00 8.98
N MET A 281 -9.11 -6.13 8.25
CA MET A 281 -9.28 -4.67 8.36
C MET A 281 -10.70 -4.26 7.98
N HIS A 282 -11.23 -4.77 6.86
CA HIS A 282 -12.62 -4.55 6.47
C HIS A 282 -13.60 -4.97 7.58
N ARG A 283 -13.43 -6.15 8.19
CA ARG A 283 -14.28 -6.60 9.30
C ARG A 283 -14.15 -5.71 10.54
N ALA A 284 -12.95 -5.23 10.86
CA ALA A 284 -12.72 -4.32 11.99
C ALA A 284 -13.40 -2.97 11.77
N LEU A 285 -13.26 -2.36 10.59
CA LEU A 285 -13.94 -1.12 10.19
C LEU A 285 -15.47 -1.27 10.24
N ARG A 286 -16.01 -2.36 9.66
CA ARG A 286 -17.45 -2.67 9.72
C ARG A 286 -17.97 -2.79 11.16
N LYS A 287 -17.20 -3.44 12.04
CA LYS A 287 -17.55 -3.58 13.46
C LYS A 287 -17.54 -2.23 14.19
N ALA A 288 -16.67 -1.31 13.78
CA ALA A 288 -16.61 0.06 14.27
C ALA A 288 -17.69 0.98 13.66
N GLY A 289 -18.59 0.47 12.83
CA GLY A 289 -19.67 1.24 12.20
C GLY A 289 -19.25 2.06 10.99
N VAL A 290 -18.05 1.82 10.44
CA VAL A 290 -17.52 2.55 9.28
C VAL A 290 -18.17 2.03 7.99
N GLU A 291 -18.51 2.94 7.08
CA GLU A 291 -18.91 2.60 5.72
C GLU A 291 -17.71 2.05 4.95
N THR A 292 -17.85 0.87 4.34
CA THR A 292 -16.74 0.25 3.63
C THR A 292 -17.19 -0.45 2.35
N GLU A 293 -16.35 -0.38 1.33
CA GLU A 293 -16.45 -1.16 0.09
C GLU A 293 -15.24 -2.12 0.03
N LEU A 294 -15.47 -3.41 -0.17
CA LEU A 294 -14.40 -4.42 -0.31
C LEU A 294 -14.46 -5.05 -1.69
N HIS A 295 -13.38 -4.92 -2.45
CA HIS A 295 -13.19 -5.51 -3.77
C HIS A 295 -12.15 -6.63 -3.70
N VAL A 296 -12.53 -7.85 -4.10
CA VAL A 296 -11.64 -9.01 -4.14
C VAL A 296 -11.63 -9.55 -5.57
N PHE A 297 -10.48 -9.47 -6.22
CA PHE A 297 -10.32 -9.93 -7.61
C PHE A 297 -9.79 -11.36 -7.66
N GLU A 298 -10.36 -12.19 -8.54
CA GLU A 298 -9.92 -13.57 -8.71
C GLU A 298 -8.48 -13.62 -9.23
N ALA A 299 -7.66 -14.50 -8.66
CA ALA A 299 -6.25 -14.74 -8.98
C ALA A 299 -5.29 -13.55 -8.87
N MET A 300 -5.79 -12.36 -8.56
CA MET A 300 -4.96 -11.17 -8.45
C MET A 300 -3.94 -11.35 -7.30
N PRO A 301 -2.63 -11.14 -7.56
CA PRO A 301 -1.58 -11.18 -6.56
C PRO A 301 -1.49 -9.84 -5.84
N HIS A 302 -0.54 -9.69 -4.92
CA HIS A 302 -0.25 -8.41 -4.30
C HIS A 302 0.04 -7.31 -5.33
N GLY A 303 -0.68 -6.19 -5.24
CA GLY A 303 -0.44 -5.02 -6.09
C GLY A 303 -1.07 -5.05 -7.50
N GLY A 304 -1.87 -6.07 -7.85
CA GLY A 304 -2.55 -6.15 -9.15
C GLY A 304 -1.78 -6.97 -10.19
N PHE A 305 -2.25 -6.99 -11.44
CA PHE A 305 -1.66 -7.76 -12.54
C PHE A 305 -0.55 -7.00 -13.30
N MET A 306 0.23 -6.19 -12.58
CA MET A 306 1.31 -5.35 -13.11
C MET A 306 0.84 -4.21 -14.03
N GLY A 307 -0.45 -3.93 -14.07
CA GLY A 307 -1.04 -2.79 -14.76
C GLY A 307 -1.47 -3.10 -16.20
N GLY A 308 -2.55 -2.43 -16.62
CA GLY A 308 -3.02 -2.46 -18.01
C GLY A 308 -3.90 -3.65 -18.39
N THR A 309 -4.10 -4.62 -17.50
CA THR A 309 -5.08 -5.70 -17.71
C THR A 309 -6.52 -5.19 -17.56
N PRO A 310 -7.53 -5.88 -18.12
CA PRO A 310 -8.94 -5.54 -17.88
C PRO A 310 -9.31 -5.44 -16.40
N GLU A 311 -8.79 -6.33 -15.55
CA GLU A 311 -9.03 -6.33 -14.10
C GLU A 311 -8.38 -5.14 -13.40
N ASP A 312 -7.16 -4.75 -13.81
CA ASP A 312 -6.53 -3.53 -13.28
C ASP A 312 -7.30 -2.27 -13.70
N GLN A 313 -7.83 -2.23 -14.93
CA GLN A 313 -8.65 -1.11 -15.41
C GLN A 313 -10.00 -1.04 -14.68
N GLU A 314 -10.62 -2.18 -14.39
CA GLU A 314 -11.83 -2.27 -13.57
C GLU A 314 -11.56 -1.73 -12.16
N LEU A 315 -10.48 -2.17 -11.51
CA LEU A 315 -10.07 -1.65 -10.20
C LEU A 315 -9.85 -0.13 -10.24
N GLU A 316 -9.15 0.38 -11.25
CA GLU A 316 -8.93 1.83 -11.40
C GLU A 316 -10.24 2.60 -11.56
N ALA A 317 -11.20 2.06 -12.31
CA ALA A 317 -12.52 2.66 -12.47
C ALA A 317 -13.31 2.70 -11.15
N GLU A 318 -13.25 1.63 -10.35
CA GLU A 318 -13.89 1.57 -9.03
C GLU A 318 -13.26 2.54 -8.02
N ILE A 319 -11.92 2.62 -7.99
CA ILE A 319 -11.21 3.61 -7.18
C ILE A 319 -11.60 5.03 -7.62
N HIS A 320 -11.62 5.30 -8.94
CA HIS A 320 -12.00 6.59 -9.46
C HIS A 320 -13.44 6.95 -9.07
N ARG A 321 -14.41 6.04 -9.21
CA ARG A 321 -15.80 6.23 -8.76
C ARG A 321 -15.85 6.62 -7.29
N PHE A 322 -15.17 5.86 -6.43
CA PHE A 322 -15.15 6.10 -4.99
C PHE A 322 -14.51 7.45 -4.63
N VAL A 323 -13.38 7.78 -5.26
CA VAL A 323 -12.65 9.04 -5.07
C VAL A 323 -13.50 10.24 -5.48
N MET A 324 -14.11 10.20 -6.67
CA MET A 324 -14.88 11.32 -7.21
C MET A 324 -16.17 11.59 -6.43
N ALA A 325 -16.76 10.57 -5.81
CA ALA A 325 -17.91 10.72 -4.92
C ALA A 325 -17.62 11.57 -3.66
N ASN A 326 -16.37 12.00 -3.42
CA ASN A 326 -16.02 12.94 -2.34
C ASN A 326 -16.23 14.42 -2.71
N TRP A 327 -16.11 14.74 -4.01
CA TRP A 327 -16.10 16.12 -4.51
C TRP A 327 -17.32 16.49 -5.35
N ASN A 328 -18.20 15.51 -5.60
CA ASN A 328 -19.54 15.73 -6.13
C ASN A 328 -20.46 16.44 -5.13
#